data_AF-A0A1G8A4Q2-F1
#
_entry.id   AF-A0A1G8A4Q2-F1
#
_cell.length_a   1.000
_cell.length_b   1.000
_cell.length_c   1.000
_cell.angle_alpha   90.00
_cell.angle_beta   90.00
_cell.angle_gamma   90.00
#
_symmetry.space_group_name_H-M   'P 1'
#
loop_
_entity.id
_entity.type
_entity.pdbx_description
1 polymer ?
#
loop_
_entity_poly.entity_id
_entity_poly.type
_entity_poly.pdbx_seq_one_letter_code
_entity_poly.pdbx_strand_id
1 'polypeptide(L)'
;MIRKLDKTEYALATSLALEVYIQCGAEDFDEEGLNSFKSFISNEQLMNELVIYGAFEDKNLVGIMGTKHEGKHLSLFFIRKKYQCKGIGKQLFCFAINDCPVDEMTVNSSTYAIPFYQSLGFDKIAGKQCTNGITYTPMIFKRTVRISSIAPCGMDCALCYAFQDVKKPCPGCRTQTGKIRESCQNCIIFSCDKKKYYCFECTNFPCKRLKALDARYQNKYKMSMIMNLTFIKEQGEENFLIWQNHKYTCPKCGKLRTVHYDYCIHCKQQKLT
;
A
#
# COMPACT_ATOMS: atom_id res chain seq x y z
N MET A 1 -16.12 7.41 -1.01
CA MET A 1 -15.67 7.96 -2.31
C MET A 1 -14.31 8.62 -2.12
N ILE A 2 -13.40 8.51 -3.09
CA ILE A 2 -12.12 9.25 -3.08
C ILE A 2 -12.04 10.07 -4.37
N ARG A 3 -11.57 11.32 -4.25
CA ARG A 3 -11.34 12.20 -5.39
C ARG A 3 -10.32 13.28 -5.05
N LYS A 4 -9.80 13.94 -6.09
CA LYS A 4 -9.08 15.21 -5.95
C LYS A 4 -10.04 16.29 -5.41
N LEU A 5 -9.53 17.15 -4.53
CA LEU A 5 -10.26 18.29 -3.98
C LEU A 5 -10.10 19.51 -4.88
N ASP A 6 -11.17 20.28 -4.99
CA ASP A 6 -11.09 21.62 -5.56
C ASP A 6 -10.49 22.58 -4.54
N LYS A 7 -9.84 23.65 -5.01
CA LYS A 7 -9.20 24.65 -4.13
C LYS A 7 -10.18 25.28 -3.14
N THR A 8 -11.45 25.40 -3.53
CA THR A 8 -12.53 25.90 -2.66
C THR A 8 -12.79 25.00 -1.44
N GLU A 9 -12.35 23.74 -1.49
CA GLU A 9 -12.51 22.77 -0.40
C GLU A 9 -11.29 22.69 0.51
N TYR A 10 -10.21 23.44 0.24
CA TYR A 10 -8.97 23.33 1.01
C TYR A 10 -9.14 23.77 2.47
N ALA A 11 -10.08 24.69 2.75
CA ALA A 11 -10.43 25.05 4.12
C ALA A 11 -10.97 23.85 4.95
N LEU A 12 -11.68 22.90 4.30
CA LEU A 12 -12.12 21.67 4.97
C LEU A 12 -10.94 20.73 5.22
N ALA A 13 -9.99 20.68 4.29
CA ALA A 13 -8.77 19.89 4.41
C ALA A 13 -7.88 20.41 5.55
N THR A 14 -7.66 21.72 5.65
CA THR A 14 -6.83 22.32 6.71
C THR A 14 -7.45 22.13 8.08
N SER A 15 -8.78 22.29 8.20
CA SER A 15 -9.53 21.99 9.43
C SER A 15 -9.35 20.54 9.87
N LEU A 16 -9.52 19.58 8.95
CA LEU A 16 -9.31 18.16 9.23
C LEU A 16 -7.85 17.87 9.62
N ALA A 17 -6.89 18.43 8.88
CA ALA A 17 -5.47 18.25 9.13
C ALA A 17 -5.10 18.71 10.55
N LEU A 18 -5.54 19.90 10.94
CA LEU A 18 -5.28 20.44 12.28
C LEU A 18 -5.91 19.58 13.39
N GLU A 19 -7.16 19.15 13.21
CA GLU A 19 -7.85 18.28 14.16
C GLU A 19 -7.06 16.98 14.40
N VAL A 20 -6.68 16.29 13.32
CA VAL A 20 -5.96 15.02 13.43
C VAL A 20 -4.53 15.23 13.93
N TYR A 21 -3.85 16.30 13.51
CA TYR A 21 -2.53 16.66 13.98
C TYR A 21 -2.52 16.82 15.50
N ILE A 22 -3.47 17.57 16.07
CA ILE A 22 -3.58 17.76 17.52
C ILE A 22 -3.95 16.45 18.24
N GLN A 23 -4.90 15.67 17.72
CA GLN A 23 -5.40 14.46 18.40
C GLN A 23 -4.43 13.27 18.36
N CYS A 24 -3.61 13.16 17.33
CA CYS A 24 -2.78 11.98 17.07
C CYS A 24 -1.27 12.26 17.09
N GLY A 25 -0.84 13.52 16.94
CA GLY A 25 0.57 13.89 16.80
C GLY A 25 1.22 14.47 18.05
N ALA A 26 0.54 14.56 19.19
CA ALA A 26 1.00 15.31 20.36
C ALA A 26 2.38 14.86 20.93
N GLU A 27 2.81 13.63 20.67
CA GLU A 27 4.15 13.16 21.06
C GLU A 27 5.27 13.61 20.09
N ASP A 28 4.90 14.11 18.91
CA ASP A 28 5.80 14.45 17.81
C ASP A 28 5.90 15.97 17.57
N PHE A 29 5.32 16.81 18.42
CA PHE A 29 5.53 18.26 18.36
C PHE A 29 5.41 18.95 19.72
N ASP A 30 6.06 20.10 19.86
CA ASP A 30 5.86 21.03 20.97
C ASP A 30 5.01 22.25 20.53
N GLU A 31 4.93 23.29 21.36
CA GLU A 31 4.17 24.50 21.04
C GLU A 31 4.69 25.21 19.77
N GLU A 32 6.01 25.25 19.57
CA GLU A 32 6.63 25.80 18.37
C GLU A 32 6.24 24.97 17.14
N GLY A 33 6.26 23.64 17.26
CA GLY A 33 5.87 22.72 16.20
C GLY A 33 4.40 22.84 15.82
N LEU A 34 3.52 23.03 16.80
CA LEU A 34 2.10 23.27 16.54
C LEU A 34 1.88 24.60 15.79
N ASN A 35 2.58 25.67 16.20
CA ASN A 35 2.49 26.97 15.54
C ASN A 35 3.10 26.94 14.13
N SER A 36 4.19 26.21 13.93
CA SER A 36 4.79 25.95 12.62
C SER A 36 3.81 25.23 11.69
N PHE A 37 3.15 24.18 12.17
CA PHE A 37 2.15 23.46 11.37
C PHE A 37 0.92 24.33 11.06
N LYS A 38 0.39 25.09 12.03
CA LYS A 38 -0.71 26.04 11.81
C LYS A 38 -0.36 27.09 10.76
N SER A 39 0.86 27.63 10.81
CA SER A 39 1.36 28.61 9.85
C SER A 39 1.44 28.02 8.44
N PHE A 40 1.89 26.77 8.32
CA PHE A 40 1.91 26.04 7.05
C PHE A 40 0.51 25.88 6.45
N ILE A 41 -0.45 25.33 7.21
CA ILE A 41 -1.80 25.05 6.69
C ILE A 41 -2.65 26.32 6.47
N SER A 42 -2.26 27.44 7.07
CA SER A 42 -2.92 28.74 6.89
C SER A 42 -2.30 29.56 5.76
N ASN A 43 -1.14 29.14 5.22
CA ASN A 43 -0.47 29.83 4.13
C ASN A 43 -1.07 29.41 2.78
N GLU A 44 -1.83 30.32 2.17
CA GLU A 44 -2.52 30.06 0.90
C GLU A 44 -1.56 29.71 -0.25
N GLN A 45 -0.39 30.36 -0.32
CA GLN A 45 0.60 30.09 -1.37
C GLN A 45 1.13 28.65 -1.25
N LEU A 46 1.55 28.23 -0.05
CA LEU A 46 2.04 26.88 0.20
C LEU A 46 0.95 25.82 -0.01
N MET A 47 -0.27 26.11 0.44
CA MET A 47 -1.40 25.20 0.22
C MET A 47 -1.74 25.07 -1.27
N ASN A 48 -1.63 26.15 -2.04
CA ASN A 48 -1.90 26.15 -3.49
C ASN A 48 -0.87 25.36 -4.32
N GLU A 49 0.33 25.13 -3.79
CA GLU A 49 1.33 24.23 -4.38
C GLU A 49 0.98 22.74 -4.19
N LEU A 50 0.07 22.43 -3.27
CA LEU A 50 -0.35 21.07 -3.00
C LEU A 50 -1.41 20.61 -3.99
N VAL A 51 -1.30 19.34 -4.39
CA VAL A 51 -2.42 18.55 -4.91
C VAL A 51 -3.01 17.76 -3.74
N ILE A 52 -4.27 18.02 -3.40
CA ILE A 52 -4.94 17.37 -2.27
C ILE A 52 -6.04 16.43 -2.77
N TYR A 53 -6.02 15.20 -2.28
CA TYR A 53 -7.06 14.19 -2.45
C TYR A 53 -7.83 14.04 -1.14
N GLY A 54 -9.14 13.84 -1.24
CA GLY A 54 -10.05 13.65 -0.11
C GLY A 54 -10.78 12.32 -0.16
N ALA A 55 -10.93 11.69 1.00
CA ALA A 55 -11.81 10.56 1.22
C ALA A 55 -13.10 11.02 1.89
N PHE A 56 -14.22 10.55 1.37
CA PHE A 56 -15.56 10.93 1.79
C PHE A 56 -16.41 9.73 2.20
N GLU A 57 -17.13 9.87 3.31
CA GLU A 57 -18.21 8.99 3.76
C GLU A 57 -19.48 9.83 3.93
N ASP A 58 -20.56 9.50 3.22
CA ASP A 58 -21.84 10.25 3.21
C ASP A 58 -21.65 11.77 3.08
N LYS A 59 -20.82 12.18 2.11
CA LYS A 59 -20.40 13.58 1.81
C LYS A 59 -19.49 14.24 2.85
N ASN A 60 -19.22 13.60 3.98
CA ASN A 60 -18.30 14.12 4.99
C ASN A 60 -16.85 13.82 4.60
N LEU A 61 -15.98 14.82 4.63
CA LEU A 61 -14.55 14.63 4.45
C LEU A 61 -13.97 13.92 5.69
N VAL A 62 -13.53 12.67 5.51
CA VAL A 62 -13.04 11.79 6.58
C VAL A 62 -11.53 11.61 6.57
N GLY A 63 -10.86 11.96 5.48
CA GLY A 63 -9.41 11.98 5.40
C GLY A 63 -8.90 12.70 4.17
N ILE A 64 -7.63 13.10 4.21
CA ILE A 64 -6.94 13.79 3.12
C ILE A 64 -5.55 13.21 2.88
N MET A 65 -5.05 13.38 1.66
CA MET A 65 -3.66 13.21 1.30
C MET A 65 -3.25 14.37 0.39
N GLY A 66 -2.25 15.15 0.78
CA GLY A 66 -1.70 16.28 0.04
C GLY A 66 -0.26 16.02 -0.37
N THR A 67 0.04 16.20 -1.65
CA THR A 67 1.39 16.03 -2.21
C THR A 67 1.88 17.32 -2.85
N LYS A 68 3.19 17.55 -2.83
CA LYS A 68 3.88 18.64 -3.54
C LYS A 68 4.99 18.11 -4.44
N HIS A 69 5.63 19.02 -5.17
CA HIS A 69 6.73 18.71 -6.11
C HIS A 69 6.32 17.62 -7.11
N GLU A 70 5.17 17.78 -7.77
CA GLU A 70 4.66 16.82 -8.75
C GLU A 70 4.50 15.41 -8.17
N GLY A 71 4.00 15.31 -6.93
CA GLY A 71 3.78 14.02 -6.26
C GLY A 71 5.01 13.45 -5.56
N LYS A 72 6.21 14.02 -5.72
CA LYS A 72 7.47 13.47 -5.17
C LYS A 72 7.59 13.60 -3.65
N HIS A 73 6.75 14.42 -3.02
CA HIS A 73 6.74 14.54 -1.56
C HIS A 73 5.31 14.60 -1.02
N LEU A 74 5.04 13.77 -0.02
CA LEU A 74 3.78 13.72 0.70
C LEU A 74 3.85 14.70 1.88
N SER A 75 3.08 15.79 1.81
CA SER A 75 3.08 16.88 2.78
C SER A 75 1.97 16.78 3.82
N LEU A 76 0.81 16.24 3.44
CA LEU A 76 -0.33 16.05 4.35
C LEU A 76 -0.85 14.64 4.18
N PHE A 77 -1.12 13.92 5.28
CA PHE A 77 -1.83 12.65 5.20
C PHE A 77 -2.52 12.34 6.52
N PHE A 78 -3.80 12.66 6.58
CA PHE A 78 -4.56 12.65 7.83
C PHE A 78 -5.90 11.96 7.63
N ILE A 79 -6.17 10.95 8.45
CA ILE A 79 -7.46 10.28 8.53
C ILE A 79 -8.02 10.55 9.92
N ARG A 80 -9.25 11.05 9.99
CA ARG A 80 -9.95 11.27 11.27
C ARG A 80 -9.92 10.01 12.12
N LYS A 81 -9.68 10.15 13.43
CA LYS A 81 -9.42 9.03 14.36
C LYS A 81 -10.47 7.91 14.28
N LYS A 82 -11.77 8.25 14.25
CA LYS A 82 -12.89 7.28 14.12
C LYS A 82 -12.93 6.48 12.79
N TYR A 83 -12.13 6.88 11.81
CA TYR A 83 -12.04 6.30 10.47
C TYR A 83 -10.71 5.61 10.18
N GLN A 84 -9.77 5.64 11.13
CA GLN A 84 -8.51 4.92 11.02
C GLN A 84 -8.72 3.40 11.09
N CYS A 85 -7.74 2.64 10.62
CA CYS A 85 -7.77 1.17 10.54
C CYS A 85 -8.90 0.56 9.67
N LYS A 86 -9.63 1.37 8.90
CA LYS A 86 -10.67 0.92 7.95
C LYS A 86 -10.19 0.83 6.49
N GLY A 87 -8.88 0.97 6.25
CA GLY A 87 -8.27 0.91 4.91
C GLY A 87 -8.38 2.21 4.08
N ILE A 88 -8.95 3.28 4.62
CA ILE A 88 -9.17 4.56 3.91
C ILE A 88 -7.85 5.21 3.48
N GLY A 89 -6.86 5.30 4.39
CA GLY A 89 -5.55 5.87 4.04
C GLY A 89 -4.90 5.14 2.88
N LYS A 90 -4.94 3.81 2.88
CA LYS A 90 -4.43 3.00 1.77
C LYS A 90 -5.13 3.30 0.45
N GLN A 91 -6.46 3.42 0.46
CA GLN A 91 -7.21 3.76 -0.76
C GLN A 91 -6.85 5.16 -1.26
N LEU A 92 -6.64 6.14 -0.36
CA LEU A 92 -6.17 7.48 -0.72
C LEU A 92 -4.79 7.44 -1.38
N PHE A 93 -3.86 6.69 -0.79
CA PHE A 93 -2.52 6.52 -1.35
C PHE A 93 -2.56 5.89 -2.74
N CYS A 94 -3.26 4.77 -2.89
CA CYS A 94 -3.46 4.12 -4.19
C CYS A 94 -4.08 5.08 -5.21
N PHE A 95 -5.11 5.83 -4.85
CA PHE A 95 -5.71 6.79 -5.77
C PHE A 95 -4.70 7.85 -6.22
N ALA A 96 -3.99 8.47 -5.28
CA ALA A 96 -3.06 9.56 -5.55
C ALA A 96 -1.89 9.16 -6.46
N ILE A 97 -1.30 7.98 -6.26
CA ILE A 97 -0.16 7.50 -7.07
C ILE A 97 -0.57 6.99 -8.46
N ASN A 98 -1.87 6.76 -8.70
CA ASN A 98 -2.37 6.46 -10.04
C ASN A 98 -2.73 7.74 -10.80
N ASP A 99 -3.28 8.74 -10.10
CA ASP A 99 -3.54 10.06 -10.67
C ASP A 99 -2.24 10.79 -11.02
N CYS A 100 -1.23 10.70 -10.14
CA CYS A 100 0.09 11.29 -10.33
C CYS A 100 1.19 10.26 -10.04
N PRO A 101 1.55 9.41 -11.01
CA PRO A 101 2.57 8.39 -10.84
C PRO A 101 3.96 8.98 -10.61
N VAL A 102 4.67 8.44 -9.62
CA VAL A 102 6.07 8.79 -9.30
C VAL A 102 6.87 7.53 -9.00
N ASP A 103 8.13 7.50 -9.44
CA ASP A 103 9.06 6.40 -9.15
C ASP A 103 9.51 6.41 -7.70
N GLU A 104 9.68 7.60 -7.13
CA GLU A 104 10.06 7.80 -5.73
C GLU A 104 9.21 8.89 -5.09
N MET A 105 8.79 8.66 -3.84
CA MET A 105 8.03 9.61 -3.04
C MET A 105 8.61 9.66 -1.63
N THR A 106 8.80 10.85 -1.09
CA THR A 106 9.30 11.05 0.28
C THR A 106 8.19 11.49 1.23
N VAL A 107 8.37 11.22 2.52
CA VAL A 107 7.50 11.71 3.60
C VAL A 107 8.31 11.91 4.87
N ASN A 108 7.93 12.92 5.65
CA ASN A 108 8.39 13.09 7.03
C ASN A 108 7.32 12.51 7.95
N SER A 109 7.50 11.26 8.39
CA SER A 109 6.50 10.53 9.16
C SER A 109 6.53 10.91 10.63
N SER A 110 5.36 11.12 11.24
CA SER A 110 5.19 11.06 12.69
C SER A 110 5.57 9.67 13.22
N THR A 111 5.98 9.57 14.49
CA THR A 111 6.44 8.32 15.10
C THR A 111 5.35 7.23 15.01
N TYR A 112 4.09 7.58 15.29
CA TYR A 112 2.98 6.63 15.27
C TYR A 112 2.60 6.12 13.87
N ALA A 113 2.88 6.91 12.82
CA ALA A 113 2.50 6.58 11.44
C ALA A 113 3.54 5.72 10.71
N ILE A 114 4.74 5.55 11.28
CA ILE A 114 5.82 4.73 10.67
C ILE A 114 5.32 3.34 10.24
N PRO A 115 4.62 2.55 11.08
CA PRO A 115 4.15 1.23 10.67
C PRO A 115 3.17 1.27 9.49
N PHE A 116 2.36 2.33 9.40
CA PHE A 116 1.47 2.55 8.28
C PHE A 116 2.25 2.83 6.98
N TYR A 117 3.21 3.75 6.99
CA TYR A 117 4.04 4.02 5.81
C TYR A 117 4.85 2.79 5.38
N GLN A 118 5.41 2.03 6.33
CA GLN A 118 6.08 0.76 6.02
C GLN A 118 5.14 -0.24 5.35
N SER A 119 3.87 -0.29 5.76
CA SER A 119 2.87 -1.14 5.11
C SER A 119 2.58 -0.71 3.66
N LEU A 120 2.69 0.58 3.35
CA LEU A 120 2.56 1.10 1.97
C LEU A 120 3.81 0.84 1.12
N GLY A 121 4.92 0.41 1.72
CA GLY A 121 6.19 0.16 1.05
C GLY A 121 7.22 1.28 1.19
N PHE A 122 7.07 2.16 2.19
CA PHE A 122 8.09 3.13 2.53
C PHE A 122 9.17 2.51 3.43
N ASP A 123 10.43 2.86 3.17
CA ASP A 123 11.57 2.54 4.02
C ASP A 123 12.09 3.80 4.73
N LYS A 124 12.69 3.64 5.91
CA LYS A 124 13.35 4.76 6.62
C LYS A 124 14.63 5.15 5.89
N ILE A 125 14.83 6.45 5.70
CA ILE A 125 16.06 6.99 5.10
C ILE A 125 17.06 7.37 6.20
N ALA A 126 16.56 7.86 7.33
CA ALA A 126 17.36 8.34 8.45
C ALA A 126 16.69 8.01 9.80
N GLY A 127 17.41 8.29 10.89
CA GLY A 127 16.85 8.27 12.23
C GLY A 127 15.82 9.39 12.47
N LYS A 128 15.31 9.47 13.70
CA LYS A 128 14.41 10.53 14.14
C LYS A 128 15.12 11.88 14.07
N GLN A 129 14.43 12.90 13.55
CA GLN A 129 14.89 14.28 13.39
C GLN A 129 13.89 15.23 14.04
N CYS A 130 14.33 16.44 14.39
CA CYS A 130 13.48 17.51 14.89
C CYS A 130 13.81 18.81 14.15
N THR A 131 12.80 19.55 13.70
CA THR A 131 12.96 20.85 13.04
C THR A 131 11.78 21.73 13.41
N ASN A 132 12.06 22.95 13.90
CA ASN A 132 11.05 23.94 14.32
C ASN A 132 9.97 23.34 15.25
N GLY A 133 10.41 22.59 16.27
CA GLY A 133 9.51 21.93 17.22
C GLY A 133 8.74 20.72 16.69
N ILE A 134 8.97 20.25 15.46
CA ILE A 134 8.32 19.07 14.86
C ILE A 134 9.32 17.92 14.77
N THR A 135 8.97 16.80 15.41
CA THR A 135 9.71 15.54 15.36
C THR A 135 9.17 14.63 14.25
N TYR A 136 10.06 14.07 13.44
CA TYR A 136 9.69 13.17 12.34
C TYR A 136 10.78 12.16 12.02
N THR A 137 10.42 11.14 11.24
CA THR A 137 11.38 10.21 10.62
C THR A 137 11.25 10.31 9.10
N PRO A 138 12.30 10.70 8.36
CA PRO A 138 12.28 10.70 6.90
C PRO A 138 12.14 9.29 6.33
N MET A 139 11.21 9.12 5.41
CA MET A 139 10.93 7.85 4.74
C MET A 139 10.79 8.03 3.23
N ILE A 140 11.12 6.98 2.47
CA ILE A 140 11.03 6.95 1.00
C ILE A 140 10.22 5.75 0.55
N PHE A 141 9.25 5.98 -0.32
CA PHE A 141 8.60 4.98 -1.13
C PHE A 141 9.32 4.89 -2.46
N LYS A 142 9.64 3.67 -2.87
CA LYS A 142 10.13 3.38 -4.22
C LYS A 142 9.11 2.51 -4.91
N ARG A 143 8.63 2.96 -6.06
CA ARG A 143 7.64 2.26 -6.87
C ARG A 143 8.22 0.91 -7.28
N THR A 144 7.76 -0.13 -6.60
CA THR A 144 8.26 -1.48 -6.84
C THR A 144 7.50 -2.07 -8.02
N VAL A 145 8.16 -2.17 -9.18
CA VAL A 145 7.57 -2.79 -10.38
C VAL A 145 7.80 -4.30 -10.37
N ARG A 146 7.31 -5.01 -9.34
CA ARG A 146 7.33 -6.49 -9.30
C ARG A 146 6.14 -7.11 -10.02
N ILE A 147 5.63 -6.46 -11.06
CA ILE A 147 4.46 -6.92 -11.82
C ILE A 147 4.67 -8.36 -12.33
N SER A 148 5.89 -8.70 -12.73
CA SER A 148 6.28 -10.05 -13.14
C SER A 148 6.11 -11.12 -12.04
N SER A 149 6.02 -10.74 -10.75
CA SER A 149 5.73 -11.68 -9.66
C SER A 149 4.26 -12.09 -9.61
N ILE A 150 3.35 -11.35 -10.25
CA ILE A 150 1.92 -11.68 -10.22
C ILE A 150 1.66 -12.84 -11.18
N ALA A 151 1.27 -14.00 -10.67
CA ALA A 151 0.94 -15.17 -11.46
C ALA A 151 -0.33 -14.98 -12.32
N PRO A 152 -0.49 -15.72 -13.43
CA PRO A 152 -1.74 -15.73 -14.21
C PRO A 152 -2.99 -16.11 -13.42
N CYS A 153 -2.82 -16.83 -12.30
CA CYS A 153 -3.91 -17.20 -11.40
C CYS A 153 -4.25 -16.14 -10.34
N GLY A 154 -3.55 -15.00 -10.30
CA GLY A 154 -3.76 -13.94 -9.30
C GLY A 154 -2.96 -14.12 -8.00
N MET A 155 -2.04 -15.08 -7.94
CA MET A 155 -1.11 -15.20 -6.81
C MET A 155 0.01 -14.17 -6.96
N ASP A 156 0.31 -13.37 -5.94
CA ASP A 156 1.60 -12.67 -5.88
C ASP A 156 2.68 -13.67 -5.46
N CYS A 157 3.52 -14.11 -6.41
CA CYS A 157 4.57 -15.08 -6.14
C CYS A 157 5.54 -14.59 -5.05
N ALA A 158 5.69 -13.28 -4.81
CA ALA A 158 6.52 -12.76 -3.73
C ALA A 158 6.04 -13.18 -2.33
N LEU A 159 4.78 -13.61 -2.20
CA LEU A 159 4.21 -14.18 -0.97
C LEU A 159 4.43 -15.70 -0.84
N CYS A 160 5.03 -16.35 -1.83
CA CYS A 160 5.31 -17.77 -1.80
C CYS A 160 6.59 -18.05 -0.98
N TYR A 161 6.57 -19.11 -0.16
CA TYR A 161 7.74 -19.50 0.63
C TYR A 161 8.93 -19.87 -0.27
N ALA A 162 8.66 -20.50 -1.42
CA ALA A 162 9.70 -20.89 -2.37
C ALA A 162 10.29 -19.67 -3.11
N PHE A 163 9.50 -18.60 -3.29
CA PHE A 163 10.03 -17.36 -3.85
C PHE A 163 10.94 -16.64 -2.85
N GLN A 164 10.56 -16.66 -1.57
CA GLN A 164 11.36 -16.08 -0.49
C GLN A 164 12.50 -16.99 0.02
N ASP A 165 12.76 -18.12 -0.64
CA ASP A 165 13.86 -19.01 -0.25
C ASP A 165 15.22 -18.35 -0.55
N VAL A 166 16.06 -18.23 0.48
CA VAL A 166 17.36 -17.52 0.36
C VAL A 166 18.40 -18.34 -0.40
N LYS A 167 18.31 -19.67 -0.36
CA LYS A 167 19.30 -20.57 -0.97
C LYS A 167 18.97 -20.89 -2.42
N LYS A 168 17.68 -21.12 -2.72
CA LYS A 168 17.19 -21.56 -4.03
C LYS A 168 15.87 -20.85 -4.37
N PRO A 169 15.89 -19.53 -4.60
CA PRO A 169 14.67 -18.77 -4.86
C PRO A 169 14.00 -19.21 -6.16
N CYS A 170 12.70 -19.47 -6.08
CA CYS A 170 11.83 -19.62 -7.24
C CYS A 170 11.55 -18.21 -7.82
N PRO A 171 11.84 -17.93 -9.11
CA PRO A 171 11.68 -16.58 -9.67
C PRO A 171 10.22 -16.20 -10.01
N GLY A 172 9.24 -17.03 -9.62
CA GLY A 172 7.83 -16.84 -9.94
C GLY A 172 7.44 -17.51 -11.26
N CYS A 173 6.14 -17.72 -11.48
CA CYS A 173 5.72 -18.54 -12.63
C CYS A 173 5.83 -17.83 -13.99
N ARG A 174 5.87 -16.50 -14.04
CA ARG A 174 5.98 -15.74 -15.30
C ARG A 174 7.40 -15.51 -15.79
N THR A 175 8.41 -15.79 -14.96
CA THR A 175 9.80 -15.58 -15.34
C THR A 175 10.19 -16.48 -16.51
N GLN A 176 11.02 -15.95 -17.40
CA GLN A 176 11.65 -16.73 -18.47
C GLN A 176 13.02 -17.27 -18.06
N THR A 177 13.54 -16.83 -16.91
CA THR A 177 14.88 -17.18 -16.42
C THR A 177 14.82 -17.80 -15.03
N GLY A 178 15.76 -18.71 -14.76
CA GLY A 178 15.88 -19.41 -13.48
C GLY A 178 14.93 -20.60 -13.31
N LYS A 179 15.08 -21.33 -12.20
CA LYS A 179 14.38 -22.59 -11.95
C LYS A 179 13.06 -22.35 -11.21
N ILE A 180 11.94 -22.50 -11.92
CA ILE A 180 10.60 -22.46 -11.33
C ILE A 180 10.37 -23.72 -10.49
N ARG A 181 9.68 -23.59 -9.35
CA ARG A 181 9.24 -24.73 -8.55
C ARG A 181 8.42 -25.70 -9.42
N GLU A 182 8.72 -26.98 -9.37
CA GLU A 182 8.14 -28.02 -10.22
C GLU A 182 6.60 -28.01 -10.25
N SER A 183 5.95 -27.88 -9.09
CA SER A 183 4.49 -27.79 -9.00
C SER A 183 3.89 -26.60 -9.77
N CYS A 184 4.65 -25.51 -9.88
CA CYS A 184 4.24 -24.30 -10.59
C CYS A 184 4.56 -24.42 -12.08
N GLN A 185 5.72 -25.01 -12.42
CA GLN A 185 6.11 -25.32 -13.79
C GLN A 185 5.09 -26.23 -14.49
N ASN A 186 4.64 -27.27 -13.78
CA ASN A 186 3.66 -28.25 -14.29
C ASN A 186 2.19 -27.85 -14.05
N CYS A 187 1.93 -26.60 -13.65
CA CYS A 187 0.59 -26.16 -13.26
C CYS A 187 -0.32 -26.01 -14.48
N ILE A 188 -1.42 -26.77 -14.52
CA ILE A 188 -2.42 -26.69 -15.61
C ILE A 188 -3.12 -25.34 -15.74
N ILE A 189 -3.12 -24.52 -14.68
CA ILE A 189 -3.65 -23.15 -14.75
C ILE A 189 -2.62 -22.25 -15.44
N PHE A 190 -1.33 -22.43 -15.15
CA PHE A 190 -0.25 -21.69 -15.77
C PHE A 190 -0.18 -21.97 -17.28
N SER A 191 -0.21 -23.24 -17.69
CA SER A 191 -0.13 -23.66 -19.11
C SER A 191 -1.44 -23.53 -19.91
N CYS A 192 -2.54 -23.09 -19.29
CA CYS A 192 -3.83 -22.94 -19.98
C CYS A 192 -3.76 -21.94 -21.15
N ASP A 193 -4.20 -22.37 -22.34
CA ASP A 193 -4.23 -21.62 -23.60
C ASP A 193 -5.37 -20.59 -23.68
N LYS A 194 -6.40 -20.71 -22.84
CA LYS A 194 -7.59 -19.82 -22.83
C LYS A 194 -7.35 -18.44 -22.22
N LYS A 195 -6.09 -18.06 -22.00
CA LYS A 195 -5.67 -16.76 -21.45
C LYS A 195 -4.35 -16.36 -22.11
N LYS A 196 -4.13 -15.06 -22.25
CA LYS A 196 -2.86 -14.48 -22.68
C LYS A 196 -2.02 -14.10 -21.45
N TYR A 197 -2.58 -13.31 -20.54
CA TYR A 197 -1.88 -12.89 -19.32
C TYR A 197 -2.57 -13.45 -18.08
N TYR A 198 -3.87 -13.22 -17.90
CA TYR A 198 -4.58 -13.57 -16.66
C TYR A 198 -5.77 -14.48 -16.88
N CYS A 199 -6.10 -15.28 -15.87
CA CYS A 199 -7.26 -16.16 -15.94
C CYS A 199 -8.61 -15.42 -16.11
N PHE A 200 -8.69 -14.13 -15.77
CA PHE A 200 -9.90 -13.33 -15.98
C PHE A 200 -10.21 -13.02 -17.44
N GLU A 201 -9.26 -13.28 -18.35
CA GLU A 201 -9.45 -13.16 -19.80
C GLU A 201 -10.20 -14.36 -20.39
N CYS A 202 -10.30 -15.45 -19.63
CA CYS A 202 -11.03 -16.64 -20.06
C CYS A 202 -12.53 -16.36 -20.09
N THR A 203 -13.22 -16.72 -21.18
CA THR A 203 -14.69 -16.58 -21.32
C THR A 203 -15.47 -17.32 -20.25
N ASN A 204 -14.89 -18.37 -19.67
CA ASN A 204 -15.48 -19.16 -18.59
C ASN A 204 -15.03 -18.69 -17.19
N PHE A 205 -14.47 -17.48 -17.04
CA PHE A 205 -14.01 -16.99 -15.75
C PHE A 205 -15.18 -16.73 -14.78
N PRO A 206 -15.09 -17.18 -13.50
CA PRO A 206 -14.09 -18.09 -12.95
C PRO A 206 -14.38 -19.56 -13.33
N CYS A 207 -13.43 -20.22 -14.00
CA CYS A 207 -13.63 -21.58 -14.50
C CYS A 207 -13.44 -22.63 -13.40
N LYS A 208 -13.88 -23.88 -13.65
CA LYS A 208 -13.80 -25.00 -12.67
C LYS A 208 -12.39 -25.19 -12.08
N ARG A 209 -11.33 -25.10 -12.91
CA ARG A 209 -9.93 -25.23 -12.47
C ARG A 209 -9.53 -24.12 -11.51
N LEU A 210 -9.89 -22.88 -11.82
CA LEU A 210 -9.58 -21.73 -10.98
C LEU A 210 -10.37 -21.76 -9.67
N LYS A 211 -11.67 -22.09 -9.72
CA LYS A 211 -12.50 -22.28 -8.51
C LYS A 211 -11.92 -23.31 -7.56
N ALA A 212 -11.38 -24.42 -8.08
CA ALA A 212 -10.72 -25.43 -7.26
C ALA A 212 -9.41 -24.92 -6.63
N LEU A 213 -8.58 -24.16 -7.35
CA LEU A 213 -7.39 -23.52 -6.80
C LEU A 213 -7.76 -22.53 -5.69
N ASP A 214 -8.76 -21.68 -5.97
CA ASP A 214 -9.26 -20.66 -5.07
C ASP A 214 -9.75 -21.25 -3.76
N ALA A 215 -10.62 -22.28 -3.81
CA ALA A 215 -11.10 -22.98 -2.62
C ALA A 215 -9.97 -23.53 -1.74
N ARG A 216 -8.93 -24.13 -2.34
CA ARG A 216 -7.76 -24.61 -1.57
C ARG A 216 -7.01 -23.46 -0.89
N TYR A 217 -6.79 -22.35 -1.61
CA TYR A 217 -6.07 -21.20 -1.05
C TYR A 217 -6.87 -20.46 0.00
N GLN A 218 -8.19 -20.37 -0.15
CA GLN A 218 -9.06 -19.82 0.89
C GLN A 218 -8.99 -20.68 2.15
N ASN A 219 -9.15 -22.00 2.02
CA ASN A 219 -9.14 -22.91 3.15
C ASN A 219 -7.80 -22.92 3.88
N LYS A 220 -6.69 -23.00 3.14
CA LYS A 220 -5.35 -23.20 3.71
C LYS A 220 -4.61 -21.91 4.06
N TYR A 221 -4.85 -20.83 3.31
CA TYR A 221 -4.03 -19.61 3.39
C TYR A 221 -4.86 -18.32 3.57
N LYS A 222 -6.19 -18.43 3.70
CA LYS A 222 -7.11 -17.29 3.84
C LYS A 222 -6.91 -16.23 2.73
N MET A 223 -6.67 -16.71 1.51
CA MET A 223 -6.46 -15.90 0.32
C MET A 223 -7.35 -16.41 -0.82
N SER A 224 -8.03 -15.49 -1.51
CA SER A 224 -8.82 -15.82 -2.71
C SER A 224 -8.09 -15.35 -3.98
N MET A 225 -7.86 -16.29 -4.88
CA MET A 225 -7.32 -16.06 -6.21
C MET A 225 -8.32 -15.33 -7.11
N ILE A 226 -9.60 -15.64 -6.98
CA ILE A 226 -10.67 -14.99 -7.76
C ILE A 226 -10.80 -13.52 -7.34
N MET A 227 -10.78 -13.23 -6.04
CA MET A 227 -10.78 -11.85 -5.55
C MET A 227 -9.52 -11.10 -5.98
N ASN A 228 -8.35 -11.74 -5.91
CA ASN A 228 -7.11 -11.13 -6.40
C ASN A 228 -7.20 -10.80 -7.89
N LEU A 229 -7.68 -11.71 -8.73
CA LEU A 229 -7.85 -11.49 -10.17
C LEU A 229 -8.87 -10.40 -10.48
N THR A 230 -9.98 -10.36 -9.72
CA THR A 230 -11.00 -9.31 -9.85
C THR A 230 -10.40 -7.95 -9.50
N PHE A 231 -9.63 -7.87 -8.41
CA PHE A 231 -8.90 -6.67 -8.02
C PHE A 231 -7.92 -6.23 -9.11
N ILE A 232 -7.11 -7.14 -9.66
CA ILE A 232 -6.16 -6.81 -10.74
C ILE A 232 -6.89 -6.29 -11.97
N LYS A 233 -8.03 -6.90 -12.34
CA LYS A 233 -8.84 -6.48 -13.49
C LYS A 233 -9.41 -5.07 -13.30
N GLU A 234 -9.89 -4.75 -12.10
CA GLU A 234 -10.59 -3.49 -11.81
C GLU A 234 -9.64 -2.34 -11.44
N GLN A 235 -8.54 -2.66 -10.76
CA GLN A 235 -7.65 -1.67 -10.14
C GLN A 235 -6.22 -1.72 -10.68
N GLY A 236 -5.86 -2.71 -11.50
CA GLY A 236 -4.52 -2.87 -12.06
C GLY A 236 -3.52 -3.58 -11.14
N GLU A 237 -2.40 -3.99 -11.73
CA GLU A 237 -1.34 -4.81 -11.12
C GLU A 237 -0.59 -4.08 -10.00
N GLU A 238 -0.31 -2.79 -10.18
CA GLU A 238 0.45 -1.99 -9.21
C GLU A 238 -0.32 -1.80 -7.91
N ASN A 239 -1.60 -1.42 -8.01
CA ASN A 239 -2.49 -1.33 -6.85
C ASN A 239 -2.63 -2.68 -6.15
N PHE A 240 -2.70 -3.77 -6.92
CA PHE A 240 -2.75 -5.11 -6.34
C PHE A 240 -1.51 -5.38 -5.49
N LEU A 241 -0.31 -5.09 -6.01
CA LEU A 241 0.95 -5.30 -5.29
C LEU A 241 1.08 -4.42 -4.04
N ILE A 242 0.69 -3.15 -4.10
CA ILE A 242 0.61 -2.28 -2.92
C ILE A 242 -0.38 -2.87 -1.92
N TRP A 243 -1.48 -3.43 -2.41
CA TRP A 243 -2.46 -4.04 -1.54
C TRP A 243 -1.95 -5.29 -0.83
N GLN A 244 -1.24 -6.15 -1.55
CA GLN A 244 -0.57 -7.33 -1.00
C GLN A 244 0.54 -6.92 -0.01
N ASN A 245 1.39 -5.94 -0.34
CA ASN A 245 2.44 -5.45 0.55
C ASN A 245 1.86 -5.02 1.89
N HIS A 246 0.87 -4.13 1.88
CA HIS A 246 0.24 -3.68 3.13
C HIS A 246 -0.37 -4.83 3.93
N LYS A 247 -1.03 -5.79 3.27
CA LYS A 247 -1.69 -6.90 3.98
C LYS A 247 -0.68 -7.86 4.59
N TYR A 248 0.45 -8.08 3.94
CA TYR A 248 1.38 -9.16 4.29
C TYR A 248 2.72 -8.66 4.84
N THR A 249 2.97 -7.36 4.94
CA THR A 249 4.15 -6.81 5.60
C THR A 249 4.17 -7.15 7.10
N CYS A 250 5.34 -7.58 7.59
CA CYS A 250 5.53 -7.90 8.99
C CYS A 250 5.59 -6.62 9.83
N PRO A 251 4.73 -6.43 10.85
CA PRO A 251 4.73 -5.21 11.65
C PRO A 251 6.00 -5.07 12.52
N LYS A 252 6.70 -6.17 12.85
CA LYS A 252 7.96 -6.11 13.62
C LYS A 252 9.17 -5.72 12.79
N CYS A 253 9.28 -6.19 11.55
CA CYS A 253 10.51 -6.05 10.76
C CYS A 253 10.35 -5.43 9.38
N GLY A 254 9.13 -5.02 8.98
CA GLY A 254 8.86 -4.39 7.68
C GLY A 254 8.96 -5.32 6.46
N LYS A 255 9.52 -6.52 6.59
CA LYS A 255 9.66 -7.47 5.47
C LYS A 255 8.33 -8.16 5.14
N LEU A 256 8.12 -8.46 3.85
CA LEU A 256 6.95 -9.16 3.36
C LEU A 256 6.87 -10.60 3.89
N ARG A 257 5.75 -10.99 4.49
CA ARG A 257 5.52 -12.34 5.01
C ARG A 257 5.02 -13.27 3.91
N THR A 258 5.48 -14.51 3.95
CA THR A 258 4.88 -15.59 3.17
C THR A 258 3.47 -15.91 3.68
N VAL A 259 2.57 -16.29 2.77
CA VAL A 259 1.21 -16.75 3.13
C VAL A 259 1.21 -18.18 3.65
N HIS A 260 2.29 -18.93 3.45
CA HIS A 260 2.34 -20.37 3.69
C HIS A 260 2.70 -20.77 5.14
N TYR A 261 3.18 -19.83 5.95
CA TYR A 261 3.49 -20.05 7.36
C TYR A 261 2.68 -19.11 8.25
N ASP A 262 2.47 -19.50 9.49
CA ASP A 262 1.84 -18.73 10.56
C ASP A 262 2.81 -17.74 11.22
N TYR A 263 4.11 -17.75 10.89
CA TYR A 263 5.11 -16.79 11.37
C TYR A 263 5.85 -16.05 10.24
N CYS A 264 6.51 -14.94 10.59
CA CYS A 264 7.43 -14.23 9.71
C CYS A 264 8.76 -14.97 9.61
N ILE A 265 9.13 -15.44 8.42
CA ILE A 265 10.37 -16.19 8.23
C ILE A 265 11.64 -15.40 8.59
N HIS A 266 11.56 -14.06 8.53
CA HIS A 266 12.67 -13.13 8.74
C HIS A 266 12.93 -12.79 10.21
N CYS A 267 11.89 -12.66 11.04
CA CYS A 267 12.04 -12.23 12.45
C CYS A 267 11.31 -13.14 13.45
N LYS A 268 10.72 -14.23 12.98
CA LYS A 268 9.97 -15.25 13.73
C LYS A 268 8.73 -14.76 14.49
N GLN A 269 8.30 -13.51 14.26
CA GLN A 269 7.04 -13.00 14.81
C GLN A 269 5.85 -13.79 14.27
N GLN A 270 4.97 -14.26 15.16
CA GLN A 270 3.71 -14.91 14.78
C GLN A 270 2.76 -13.96 14.04
N LYS A 271 1.88 -14.51 13.21
CA LYS A 271 0.73 -13.81 12.65
C LYS A 271 -0.30 -13.69 13.76
N LEU A 272 -0.77 -12.47 14.00
CA LEU A 272 -1.94 -12.26 14.83
C LEU A 272 -3.11 -12.94 14.11
N THR A 273 -3.70 -13.95 14.77
CA THR A 273 -4.92 -14.64 14.33
C THR A 273 -6.11 -13.70 14.36
#